data_AF-A0A0B7HI97-F1
#
_entry.id   AF-A0A0B7HI97-F1
#
_cell.length_a   1.000
_cell.length_b   1.000
_cell.length_c   1.000
_cell.angle_alpha   90.00
_cell.angle_beta   90.00
_cell.angle_gamma   90.00
#
_symmetry.space_group_name_H-M   'P 1'
#
loop_
_entity.id
_entity.type
_entity.pdbx_description
1 polymer ?
#
loop_
_entity_poly.entity_id
_entity_poly.type
_entity_poly.pdbx_seq_one_letter_code
_entity_poly.pdbx_strand_id
1 'polypeptide(L)'
;MYEYEGVLPFSEKETFFIDKKGEKVSVENFQNIPISDLNLYFETNDPMFAKIKSIRLETFYTFADYKQPGKWDKVTVDDAKNYLPLVLNMAYVFSSDAFEKAILEAPYDFTDNKKVLDRKQVIKSLRTPPRQILGIIIEPGTGGLGGGSTFGVRREYINNPKNAFYKEINLNDRWGSGLVTNVWIHEFGHVAGYGHDGNMTYFAGKGADAQGLVPITMALYQKMLLAKELPFNEYPY
;
A
#
# COMPACT_ATOMS: atom_id res chain seq x y z
N MET A 1 9.52 17.25 6.05
CA MET A 1 10.11 16.04 6.65
C MET A 1 10.01 16.28 8.15
N TYR A 2 9.17 15.54 8.87
CA TYR A 2 9.21 15.59 10.33
C TYR A 2 10.28 14.58 10.73
N GLU A 3 11.50 15.07 10.83
CA GLU A 3 12.61 14.34 11.41
C GLU A 3 12.50 14.49 12.92
N TYR A 4 12.37 13.37 13.62
CA TYR A 4 12.52 13.37 15.07
C TYR A 4 14.01 13.23 15.36
N GLU A 5 14.67 14.35 15.60
CA GLU A 5 15.97 14.37 16.25
C GLU A 5 15.74 14.38 17.76
N GLY A 6 15.94 13.23 18.40
CA GLY A 6 15.84 13.06 19.83
C GLY A 6 17.13 12.50 20.39
N VAL A 7 17.51 12.97 21.58
CA VAL A 7 18.58 12.35 22.37
C VAL A 7 18.09 10.95 22.76
N LEU A 8 18.87 9.92 22.44
CA LEU A 8 18.52 8.55 22.81
C LEU A 8 18.35 8.48 24.33
N PRO A 9 17.27 7.86 24.86
CA PRO A 9 16.91 7.94 26.28
C PRO A 9 17.94 7.32 27.24
N PHE A 10 18.99 6.69 26.69
CA PHE A 10 20.08 6.01 27.36
C PHE A 10 21.47 6.60 27.05
N SER A 11 21.53 7.77 26.41
CA SER A 11 22.81 8.40 26.02
C SER A 11 23.41 9.35 27.07
N GLU A 12 22.65 9.76 28.08
CA GLU A 12 23.08 10.72 29.11
C GLU A 12 23.39 10.09 30.48
N LYS A 13 23.02 8.83 30.69
CA LYS A 13 23.20 8.12 31.96
C LYS A 13 23.45 6.65 31.72
N GLU A 14 24.20 6.03 32.64
CA GLU A 14 24.32 4.57 32.69
C GLU A 14 22.91 3.97 32.69
N THR A 15 22.64 3.14 31.69
CA THR A 15 21.34 2.50 31.51
C THR A 15 21.53 1.01 31.41
N PHE A 16 20.71 0.28 32.18
CA PHE A 16 20.74 -1.17 32.18
C PHE A 16 19.67 -1.73 31.25
N PHE A 17 20.08 -2.66 30.40
CA PHE A 17 19.23 -3.42 29.49
C PHE A 17 19.26 -4.89 29.85
N ILE A 18 18.33 -5.64 29.27
CA ILE A 18 18.31 -7.10 29.33
C ILE A 18 18.66 -7.59 27.93
N ASP A 19 19.67 -8.44 27.82
CA ASP A 19 20.06 -9.03 26.53
C ASP A 19 19.13 -10.18 26.11
N LYS A 20 19.40 -10.79 24.95
CA LYS A 20 18.61 -11.92 24.43
C LYS A 20 18.65 -13.17 25.31
N LYS A 21 19.60 -13.28 26.24
CA LYS A 21 19.73 -14.40 27.17
C LYS A 21 19.09 -14.10 28.53
N GLY A 22 18.54 -12.91 28.72
CA GLY A 22 17.98 -12.48 30.00
C GLY A 22 19.01 -11.88 30.95
N GLU A 23 20.24 -11.63 30.49
CA GLU A 23 21.32 -11.09 31.31
C GLU A 23 21.24 -9.56 31.35
N LYS A 24 21.51 -9.01 32.54
CA LYS A 24 21.53 -7.56 32.73
C LYS A 24 22.84 -7.00 32.17
N VAL A 25 22.73 -6.16 31.14
CA VAL A 25 23.86 -5.48 30.50
C VAL A 25 23.81 -4.00 30.87
N SER A 26 24.89 -3.47 31.43
CA SER A 26 25.05 -2.03 31.54
C SER A 26 25.59 -1.48 30.22
N VAL A 27 24.97 -0.43 29.71
CA VAL A 27 25.54 0.34 28.60
C VAL A 27 25.98 1.69 29.14
N GLU A 28 27.28 1.80 29.37
CA GLU A 28 27.97 3.06 29.66
C GLU A 28 28.44 3.70 28.36
N ASN A 29 28.47 5.04 28.32
CA ASN A 29 29.07 5.79 27.22
C ASN A 29 28.53 5.43 25.82
N PHE A 30 27.21 5.35 25.67
CA PHE A 30 26.57 5.11 24.37
C PHE A 30 27.06 6.08 23.27
N GLN A 31 27.50 7.29 23.66
CA GLN A 31 28.13 8.27 22.77
C GLN A 31 29.40 7.76 22.05
N ASN A 32 30.06 6.73 22.58
CA ASN A 32 31.24 6.11 21.96
C ASN A 32 30.89 4.99 20.98
N ILE A 33 29.61 4.58 20.89
CA ILE A 33 29.16 3.59 19.92
C ILE A 33 28.88 4.33 18.60
N PRO A 34 29.59 4.00 17.51
CA PRO A 34 29.31 4.58 16.20
C PRO A 34 27.84 4.32 15.80
N ILE A 35 27.17 5.31 15.22
CA ILE A 35 25.80 5.14 14.70
C ILE A 35 25.73 3.97 13.70
N SER A 36 26.81 3.72 12.95
CA SER A 36 26.94 2.59 12.03
C SER A 36 26.80 1.22 12.69
N ASP A 37 27.07 1.13 13.99
CA ASP A 37 27.02 -0.12 14.75
C ASP A 37 25.62 -0.34 15.37
N LEU A 38 24.79 0.70 15.36
CA LEU A 38 23.43 0.66 15.88
C LEU A 38 22.48 0.06 14.85
N ASN A 39 21.82 -1.02 15.25
CA ASN A 39 20.79 -1.65 14.47
C ASN A 39 19.48 -1.66 15.26
N LEU A 40 18.45 -1.04 14.71
CA LEU A 40 17.09 -1.14 15.23
C LEU A 40 16.40 -2.35 14.58
N TYR A 41 15.95 -3.30 15.40
CA TYR A 41 15.12 -4.42 14.94
C TYR A 41 13.93 -4.60 15.87
N PHE A 42 12.84 -5.12 15.31
CA PHE A 42 11.63 -5.48 16.04
C PHE A 42 11.48 -7.01 15.98
N GLU A 43 11.49 -7.65 17.14
CA GLU A 43 11.26 -9.08 17.30
C GLU A 43 9.85 -9.27 17.89
N THR A 44 8.97 -9.92 17.14
CA THR A 44 7.60 -10.20 17.55
C THR A 44 7.11 -11.46 16.87
N ASN A 45 6.32 -12.26 17.61
CA ASN A 45 5.63 -13.44 17.09
C ASN A 45 4.24 -13.09 16.54
N ASP A 46 3.91 -11.80 16.42
CA ASP A 46 2.65 -11.34 15.88
C ASP A 46 2.49 -11.77 14.41
N PRO A 47 1.44 -12.55 14.07
CA PRO A 47 1.17 -12.98 12.69
C PRO A 47 1.01 -11.81 11.71
N MET A 48 0.46 -10.67 12.15
CA MET A 48 0.37 -9.45 11.32
C MET A 48 1.77 -8.96 10.92
N PHE A 49 2.71 -8.96 11.86
CA PHE A 49 4.08 -8.50 11.58
C PHE A 49 4.82 -9.47 10.66
N ALA A 50 4.57 -10.78 10.79
CA ALA A 50 5.09 -11.77 9.84
C ALA A 50 4.58 -11.52 8.41
N LYS A 51 3.30 -11.14 8.25
CA LYS A 51 2.73 -10.74 6.95
C LYS A 51 3.36 -9.46 6.40
N ILE A 52 3.58 -8.44 7.24
CA ILE A 52 4.24 -7.20 6.82
C ILE A 52 5.69 -7.48 6.37
N LYS A 53 6.41 -8.38 7.07
CA LYS A 53 7.77 -8.79 6.71
C LYS A 53 7.87 -9.52 5.37
N SER A 54 6.79 -10.12 4.87
CA SER A 54 6.79 -10.81 3.57
C SER A 54 6.48 -9.90 2.38
N ILE A 55 6.24 -8.60 2.62
CA ILE A 55 6.03 -7.62 1.55
C ILE A 55 7.32 -7.50 0.72
N ARG A 56 7.18 -7.71 -0.58
CA ARG A 56 8.19 -7.60 -1.65
C ARG A 56 8.00 -6.34 -2.51
N LEU A 57 7.05 -5.48 -2.15
CA LEU A 57 6.81 -4.22 -2.83
C LEU A 57 7.83 -3.18 -2.36
N GLU A 58 8.73 -2.81 -3.26
CA GLU A 58 9.86 -1.90 -3.03
C GLU A 58 9.46 -0.47 -3.43
N THR A 59 9.03 0.31 -2.44
CA THR A 59 8.71 1.73 -2.65
C THR A 59 8.82 2.52 -1.35
N PHE A 60 8.75 3.85 -1.47
CA PHE A 60 8.64 4.76 -0.34
C PHE A 60 7.31 5.49 -0.36
N TYR A 61 6.61 5.49 0.76
CA TYR A 61 5.41 6.30 0.96
C TYR A 61 5.76 7.56 1.74
N THR A 62 5.24 8.69 1.29
CA THR A 62 5.32 9.98 1.97
C THR A 62 3.98 10.68 1.87
N PHE A 63 3.69 11.63 2.76
CA PHE A 63 2.52 12.49 2.63
C PHE A 63 2.97 13.88 2.17
N ALA A 64 2.21 14.50 1.27
CA ALA A 64 2.46 15.88 0.87
C ALA A 64 1.23 16.76 1.04
N ASP A 65 1.51 18.03 1.33
CA ASP A 65 0.57 19.13 1.19
C ASP A 65 0.69 19.68 -0.24
N TYR A 66 -0.06 19.08 -1.17
CA TYR A 66 -0.04 19.48 -2.58
C TYR A 66 -0.60 20.90 -2.74
N LYS A 67 0.20 21.80 -3.32
CA LYS A 67 -0.14 23.23 -3.44
C LYS A 67 -0.88 23.56 -4.74
N GLN A 68 -2.06 22.98 -4.94
CA GLN A 68 -2.95 23.34 -6.06
C GLN A 68 -4.40 23.48 -5.57
N PRO A 69 -4.88 24.74 -5.38
CA PRO A 69 -6.23 25.02 -4.89
C PRO A 69 -7.32 24.37 -5.75
N GLY A 70 -8.37 23.88 -5.09
CA GLY A 70 -9.50 23.21 -5.75
C GLY A 70 -9.23 21.79 -6.22
N LYS A 71 -7.97 21.33 -6.15
CA LYS A 71 -7.57 19.97 -6.53
C LYS A 71 -7.21 19.10 -5.33
N TRP A 72 -6.40 19.63 -4.43
CA TRP A 72 -5.92 18.91 -3.26
C TRP A 72 -6.34 19.60 -1.97
N ASP A 73 -6.56 18.79 -0.95
CA ASP A 73 -6.78 19.25 0.42
C ASP A 73 -5.60 18.84 1.32
N LYS A 74 -5.48 19.52 2.45
CA LYS A 74 -4.46 19.24 3.46
C LYS A 74 -4.64 17.85 4.03
N VAL A 75 -3.55 17.08 4.08
CA VAL A 75 -3.50 15.78 4.76
C VAL A 75 -3.53 15.99 6.28
N THR A 76 -4.49 15.37 6.96
CA THR A 76 -4.60 15.37 8.42
C THR A 76 -3.90 14.16 9.04
N VAL A 77 -3.75 14.16 10.36
CA VAL A 77 -3.18 13.01 11.10
C VAL A 77 -4.06 11.77 10.95
N ASP A 78 -5.39 11.93 10.98
CA ASP A 78 -6.31 10.80 10.79
C ASP A 78 -6.28 10.27 9.36
N ASP A 79 -6.14 11.14 8.36
CA ASP A 79 -5.90 10.70 6.97
C ASP A 79 -4.66 9.82 6.88
N ALA A 80 -3.55 10.27 7.49
CA ALA A 80 -2.30 9.52 7.47
C ALA A 80 -2.42 8.17 8.19
N LYS A 81 -3.05 8.15 9.37
CA LYS A 81 -3.33 6.91 10.12
C LYS A 81 -4.15 5.92 9.30
N ASN A 82 -5.22 6.37 8.65
CA ASN A 82 -6.13 5.49 7.91
C ASN A 82 -5.56 5.02 6.55
N TYR A 83 -4.63 5.78 5.96
CA TYR A 83 -3.92 5.34 4.76
C TYR A 83 -3.01 4.13 4.99
N LEU A 84 -2.36 4.05 6.16
CA LEU A 84 -1.31 3.05 6.41
C LEU A 84 -1.81 1.59 6.33
N PRO A 85 -2.92 1.19 7.00
CA PRO A 85 -3.46 -0.16 6.88
C PRO A 85 -3.79 -0.55 5.44
N LEU A 86 -4.36 0.40 4.68
CA LEU A 86 -4.73 0.19 3.29
C LEU A 86 -3.50 -0.03 2.41
N VAL A 87 -2.51 0.84 2.53
CA VAL A 87 -1.24 0.73 1.80
C VAL A 87 -0.56 -0.59 2.11
N LEU A 88 -0.52 -1.00 3.38
CA LEU A 88 0.08 -2.28 3.80
C LEU A 88 -0.68 -3.49 3.24
N ASN A 89 -2.01 -3.47 3.24
CA ASN A 89 -2.81 -4.52 2.63
C ASN A 89 -2.55 -4.63 1.12
N MET A 90 -2.55 -3.51 0.40
CA MET A 90 -2.29 -3.51 -1.05
C MET A 90 -0.87 -3.96 -1.36
N ALA A 91 0.12 -3.46 -0.61
CA ALA A 91 1.50 -3.90 -0.74
C ALA A 91 1.64 -5.41 -0.50
N TYR A 92 0.93 -5.97 0.49
CA TYR A 92 0.87 -7.40 0.72
C TYR A 92 0.25 -8.17 -0.45
N VAL A 93 -0.86 -7.69 -1.02
CA VAL A 93 -1.49 -8.32 -2.19
C VAL A 93 -0.52 -8.37 -3.38
N PHE A 94 0.08 -7.25 -3.78
CA PHE A 94 1.05 -7.20 -4.90
C PHE A 94 2.32 -8.03 -4.63
N SER A 95 2.65 -8.23 -3.36
CA SER A 95 3.77 -9.05 -2.91
C SER A 95 3.48 -10.53 -2.85
N SER A 96 2.22 -10.95 -2.98
CA SER A 96 1.84 -12.36 -2.81
C SER A 96 2.20 -13.22 -4.02
N ASP A 97 2.45 -14.51 -3.78
CA ASP A 97 2.59 -15.51 -4.86
C ASP A 97 1.27 -15.70 -5.61
N ALA A 98 0.14 -15.54 -4.92
CA ALA A 98 -1.18 -15.61 -5.52
C ALA A 98 -1.39 -14.51 -6.57
N PHE A 99 -0.88 -13.29 -6.33
CA PHE A 99 -0.92 -12.20 -7.31
C PHE A 99 -0.04 -12.49 -8.53
N GLU A 100 1.20 -12.91 -8.29
CA GLU A 100 2.12 -13.27 -9.37
C GLU A 100 1.56 -14.41 -10.24
N LYS A 101 1.03 -15.45 -9.62
CA LYS A 101 0.34 -16.53 -10.32
C LYS A 101 -0.85 -16.01 -11.12
N ALA A 102 -1.70 -15.15 -10.53
CA ALA A 102 -2.86 -14.61 -11.21
C ALA A 102 -2.49 -13.79 -12.46
N ILE A 103 -1.40 -13.03 -12.42
CA ILE A 103 -0.90 -12.30 -13.60
C ILE A 103 -0.30 -13.27 -14.63
N LEU A 104 0.55 -14.22 -14.21
CA LEU A 104 1.23 -15.15 -15.11
C LEU A 104 0.26 -16.12 -15.80
N GLU A 105 -0.83 -16.49 -15.16
CA GLU A 105 -1.80 -17.48 -15.65
C GLU A 105 -3.10 -16.85 -16.18
N ALA A 106 -3.19 -15.52 -16.25
CA ALA A 106 -4.39 -14.84 -16.76
C ALA A 106 -4.80 -15.39 -18.15
N PRO A 107 -6.09 -15.68 -18.40
CA PRO A 107 -6.57 -16.26 -19.65
C PRO A 107 -6.68 -15.23 -20.80
N TYR A 108 -6.04 -14.09 -20.66
CA TYR A 108 -6.04 -12.98 -21.62
C TYR A 108 -4.70 -12.23 -21.55
N ASP A 109 -4.42 -11.46 -22.59
CA ASP A 109 -3.24 -10.60 -22.62
C ASP A 109 -3.46 -9.31 -21.86
N PHE A 110 -2.43 -8.90 -21.11
CA PHE A 110 -2.36 -7.55 -20.58
C PHE A 110 -1.91 -6.63 -21.69
N THR A 111 -2.60 -5.50 -21.85
CA THR A 111 -2.31 -4.54 -22.91
C THR A 111 -2.26 -3.13 -22.37
N ASP A 112 -1.37 -2.32 -22.93
CA ASP A 112 -1.31 -0.87 -22.75
C ASP A 112 -0.84 -0.21 -24.05
N ASN A 113 -1.44 0.92 -24.41
CA ASN A 113 -1.24 1.63 -25.68
C ASN A 113 -1.28 0.70 -26.90
N LYS A 114 -2.29 -0.19 -26.95
CA LYS A 114 -2.51 -1.21 -28.00
C LYS A 114 -1.38 -2.23 -28.16
N LYS A 115 -0.49 -2.37 -27.18
CA LYS A 115 0.59 -3.36 -27.18
C LYS A 115 0.34 -4.41 -26.12
N VAL A 116 0.61 -5.67 -26.45
CA VAL A 116 0.67 -6.76 -25.49
C VAL A 116 1.90 -6.57 -24.59
N LEU A 117 1.71 -6.73 -23.29
CA LEU A 117 2.72 -6.54 -22.27
C LEU A 117 3.37 -7.87 -21.87
N ASP A 118 4.66 -7.82 -21.53
CA ASP A 118 5.33 -8.94 -20.88
C ASP A 118 4.86 -9.07 -19.42
N ARG A 119 4.31 -10.23 -19.06
CA ARG A 119 3.71 -10.48 -17.74
C ARG A 119 4.72 -10.36 -16.60
N LYS A 120 5.98 -10.73 -16.83
CA LYS A 120 7.03 -10.59 -15.80
C LYS A 120 7.40 -9.12 -15.59
N GLN A 121 7.43 -8.34 -16.67
CA GLN A 121 7.63 -6.90 -16.61
C GLN A 121 6.46 -6.19 -15.91
N VAL A 122 5.23 -6.66 -16.11
CA VAL A 122 4.05 -6.20 -15.35
C VAL A 122 4.20 -6.42 -13.85
N ILE A 123 4.55 -7.63 -13.44
CA ILE A 123 4.80 -7.93 -12.01
C ILE A 123 5.91 -7.06 -11.46
N LYS A 124 7.01 -6.91 -12.21
CA LYS A 124 8.14 -6.07 -11.81
C LYS A 124 7.70 -4.62 -11.59
N SER A 125 6.98 -4.01 -12.53
CA SER A 125 6.59 -2.59 -12.40
C SER A 125 5.66 -2.33 -11.22
N LEU A 126 4.77 -3.28 -10.90
CA LEU A 126 3.86 -3.19 -9.76
C LEU A 126 4.55 -3.44 -8.41
N ARG A 127 5.67 -4.17 -8.41
CA ARG A 127 6.48 -4.42 -7.21
C ARG A 127 7.58 -3.39 -6.99
N THR A 128 8.01 -2.68 -8.01
CA THR A 128 9.03 -1.62 -7.89
C THR A 128 8.51 -0.27 -8.41
N PRO A 129 7.34 0.21 -7.94
CA PRO A 129 6.82 1.50 -8.38
C PRO A 129 7.70 2.65 -7.86
N PRO A 130 7.66 3.84 -8.50
CA PRO A 130 8.29 5.02 -7.95
C PRO A 130 7.75 5.34 -6.55
N ARG A 131 8.47 6.17 -5.81
CA ARG A 131 7.99 6.68 -4.51
C ARG A 131 6.59 7.27 -4.66
N GLN A 132 5.73 7.03 -3.68
CA GLN A 132 4.35 7.49 -3.68
C GLN A 132 4.18 8.63 -2.68
N ILE A 133 3.67 9.74 -3.17
CA ILE A 133 3.36 10.94 -2.41
C ILE A 133 1.84 10.96 -2.23
N LEU A 134 1.40 10.49 -1.07
CA LEU A 134 0.01 10.36 -0.68
C LEU A 134 -0.62 11.74 -0.42
N GLY A 135 -1.81 11.96 -0.95
CA GLY A 135 -2.60 13.18 -0.75
C GLY A 135 -4.10 12.93 -0.70
N ILE A 136 -4.86 13.99 -0.44
CA ILE A 136 -6.33 14.00 -0.46
C ILE A 136 -6.80 14.77 -1.69
N ILE A 137 -7.45 14.08 -2.63
CA ILE A 137 -8.03 14.72 -3.82
C ILE A 137 -9.43 15.25 -3.50
N ILE A 138 -9.70 16.49 -3.88
CA ILE A 138 -11.02 17.14 -3.75
C ILE A 138 -11.58 17.64 -5.08
N GLU A 139 -10.81 17.53 -6.17
CA GLU A 139 -11.23 17.94 -7.51
C GLU A 139 -12.59 17.32 -7.89
N PRO A 140 -13.61 18.14 -8.22
CA PRO A 140 -14.93 17.64 -8.57
C PRO A 140 -14.87 16.64 -9.73
N GLY A 141 -15.55 15.49 -9.59
CA GLY A 141 -15.56 14.43 -10.60
C GLY A 141 -14.38 13.45 -10.55
N THR A 142 -13.35 13.74 -9.76
CA THR A 142 -12.16 12.89 -9.63
C THR A 142 -12.24 12.03 -8.37
N GLY A 143 -12.24 10.69 -8.50
CA GLY A 143 -12.24 9.75 -7.35
C GLY A 143 -10.85 9.48 -6.78
N GLY A 144 -9.84 9.51 -7.65
CA GLY A 144 -8.43 9.33 -7.31
C GLY A 144 -7.54 10.00 -8.36
N LEU A 145 -6.26 10.11 -8.04
CA LEU A 145 -5.24 10.55 -8.98
C LEU A 145 -3.92 9.84 -8.68
N GLY A 146 -3.50 9.00 -9.61
CA GLY A 146 -2.22 8.32 -9.64
C GLY A 146 -1.42 8.68 -10.88
N GLY A 147 -0.09 8.70 -10.75
CA GLY A 147 0.80 8.86 -11.89
C GLY A 147 2.17 9.40 -11.50
N GLY A 148 3.22 8.75 -11.99
CA GLY A 148 4.58 9.01 -11.49
C GLY A 148 4.63 8.84 -9.98
N SER A 149 5.06 9.87 -9.24
CA SER A 149 5.05 9.83 -7.77
C SER A 149 3.77 10.30 -7.10
N THR A 150 2.80 10.81 -7.86
CA THR A 150 1.55 11.33 -7.31
C THR A 150 0.61 10.17 -6.99
N PHE A 151 0.03 10.16 -5.79
CA PHE A 151 -1.05 9.23 -5.45
C PHE A 151 -2.04 9.90 -4.48
N GLY A 152 -3.32 9.93 -4.82
CA GLY A 152 -4.34 10.48 -3.94
C GLY A 152 -5.70 9.86 -4.18
N VAL A 153 -6.47 9.74 -3.11
CA VAL A 153 -7.87 9.35 -3.16
C VAL A 153 -8.71 10.31 -2.32
N ARG A 154 -10.02 10.24 -2.48
CA ARG A 154 -10.95 11.06 -1.71
C ARG A 154 -10.90 10.70 -0.22
N ARG A 155 -11.12 11.67 0.67
CA ARG A 155 -11.06 11.43 2.13
C ARG A 155 -12.08 10.39 2.59
N GLU A 156 -13.27 10.40 2.01
CA GLU A 156 -14.33 9.41 2.27
C GLU A 156 -13.94 7.98 1.89
N TYR A 157 -12.91 7.80 1.06
CA TYR A 157 -12.38 6.49 0.65
C TYR A 157 -11.34 5.94 1.61
N ILE A 158 -10.93 6.70 2.63
CA ILE A 158 -9.94 6.25 3.63
C ILE A 158 -10.51 6.36 5.04
N ASN A 159 -11.27 7.41 5.36
CA ASN A 159 -11.73 7.71 6.72
C ASN A 159 -13.13 7.18 7.03
N ASN A 160 -13.67 6.31 6.17
CA ASN A 160 -14.98 5.71 6.40
C ASN A 160 -14.83 4.29 6.96
N PRO A 161 -15.23 4.01 8.22
CA PRO A 161 -15.15 2.67 8.79
C PRO A 161 -16.10 1.67 8.11
N LYS A 162 -17.09 2.15 7.34
CA LYS A 162 -18.01 1.31 6.55
C LYS A 162 -17.52 1.04 5.12
N ASN A 163 -16.28 1.39 4.80
CA ASN A 163 -15.71 1.32 3.47
C ASN A 163 -15.59 -0.11 2.91
N ALA A 164 -15.59 -0.20 1.58
CA ALA A 164 -15.45 -1.41 0.78
C ALA A 164 -14.18 -2.22 1.05
N PHE A 165 -13.07 -1.59 1.48
CA PHE A 165 -11.81 -2.30 1.73
C PHE A 165 -11.89 -3.38 2.82
N TYR A 166 -12.89 -3.33 3.70
CA TYR A 166 -13.06 -4.29 4.79
C TYR A 166 -14.41 -5.01 4.75
N LYS A 167 -15.07 -5.01 3.59
CA LYS A 167 -16.37 -5.65 3.38
C LYS A 167 -16.35 -6.56 2.17
N GLU A 168 -17.42 -7.34 2.05
CA GLU A 168 -17.65 -8.09 0.83
C GLU A 168 -17.95 -7.14 -0.34
N ILE A 169 -17.16 -7.25 -1.39
CA ILE A 169 -17.35 -6.55 -2.66
C ILE A 169 -18.13 -7.47 -3.61
N ASN A 170 -19.25 -6.98 -4.15
CA ASN A 170 -19.86 -7.58 -5.32
C ASN A 170 -18.97 -7.25 -6.54
N LEU A 171 -18.20 -8.25 -7.00
CA LEU A 171 -17.26 -8.09 -8.11
C LEU A 171 -17.95 -7.73 -9.46
N ASN A 172 -19.26 -7.93 -9.57
CA ASN A 172 -20.05 -7.47 -10.71
C ASN A 172 -20.48 -6.00 -10.60
N ASP A 173 -20.40 -5.40 -9.41
CA ASP A 173 -20.77 -4.02 -9.12
C ASP A 173 -19.54 -3.15 -8.79
N ARG A 174 -18.89 -2.71 -9.86
CA ARG A 174 -17.62 -1.95 -9.84
C ARG A 174 -17.77 -0.53 -9.34
N TRP A 175 -18.98 0.02 -9.40
CA TRP A 175 -19.28 1.43 -9.12
C TRP A 175 -20.10 1.62 -7.83
N GLY A 176 -20.74 0.57 -7.32
CA GLY A 176 -21.30 0.53 -5.97
C GLY A 176 -20.30 -0.06 -4.99
N SER A 177 -20.46 -1.34 -4.65
CA SER A 177 -19.69 -1.96 -3.56
C SER A 177 -18.18 -2.01 -3.78
N GLY A 178 -17.71 -2.04 -5.04
CA GLY A 178 -16.29 -2.14 -5.37
C GLY A 178 -15.57 -0.82 -5.66
N LEU A 179 -16.28 0.32 -5.58
CA LEU A 179 -15.78 1.61 -6.07
C LEU A 179 -14.40 1.97 -5.52
N VAL A 180 -14.22 1.82 -4.21
CA VAL A 180 -13.02 2.33 -3.56
C VAL A 180 -11.78 1.49 -3.91
N THR A 181 -11.91 0.16 -3.87
CA THR A 181 -10.83 -0.76 -4.26
C THR A 181 -10.50 -0.61 -5.75
N ASN A 182 -11.52 -0.43 -6.59
CA ASN A 182 -11.36 -0.14 -8.02
C ASN A 182 -10.52 1.13 -8.23
N VAL A 183 -10.93 2.25 -7.63
CA VAL A 183 -10.21 3.54 -7.75
C VAL A 183 -8.76 3.39 -7.31
N TRP A 184 -8.49 2.75 -6.17
CA TRP A 184 -7.13 2.59 -5.70
C TRP A 184 -6.26 1.83 -6.71
N ILE A 185 -6.74 0.68 -7.20
CA ILE A 185 -5.97 -0.15 -8.16
C ILE A 185 -5.81 0.57 -9.49
N HIS A 186 -6.83 1.31 -9.94
CA HIS A 186 -6.77 2.17 -11.12
C HIS A 186 -5.61 3.18 -11.00
N GLU A 187 -5.59 3.96 -9.92
CA GLU A 187 -4.53 4.95 -9.69
C GLU A 187 -3.16 4.31 -9.52
N PHE A 188 -3.10 3.11 -8.93
CA PHE A 188 -1.84 2.40 -8.79
C PHE A 188 -1.31 1.86 -10.13
N GLY A 189 -2.20 1.48 -11.05
CA GLY A 189 -1.84 1.18 -12.44
C GLY A 189 -1.12 2.37 -13.10
N HIS A 190 -1.59 3.59 -12.86
CA HIS A 190 -0.91 4.81 -13.32
C HIS A 190 0.45 5.03 -12.66
N VAL A 191 0.57 4.80 -11.35
CA VAL A 191 1.87 4.85 -10.66
C VAL A 191 2.85 3.83 -11.24
N ALA A 192 2.37 2.65 -11.61
CA ALA A 192 3.17 1.60 -12.23
C ALA A 192 3.50 1.85 -13.72
N GLY A 193 3.08 3.00 -14.28
CA GLY A 193 3.45 3.47 -15.61
C GLY A 193 2.46 3.14 -16.72
N TYR A 194 1.25 2.68 -16.40
CA TYR A 194 0.26 2.28 -17.38
C TYR A 194 -0.79 3.37 -17.66
N GLY A 195 -1.26 3.44 -18.90
CA GLY A 195 -2.29 4.37 -19.34
C GLY A 195 -3.69 3.75 -19.38
N HIS A 196 -4.64 4.53 -19.90
CA HIS A 196 -6.03 4.11 -20.08
C HIS A 196 -6.26 3.24 -21.33
N ASP A 197 -5.35 3.26 -22.30
CA ASP A 197 -5.50 2.55 -23.59
C ASP A 197 -5.11 1.08 -23.45
N GLY A 198 -5.92 0.32 -22.71
CA GLY A 198 -5.63 -1.07 -22.40
C GLY A 198 -6.47 -1.60 -21.24
N ASN A 199 -5.94 -2.59 -20.53
CA ASN A 199 -6.61 -3.24 -19.40
C ASN A 199 -5.80 -3.17 -18.10
N MET A 200 -4.86 -2.22 -18.02
CA MET A 200 -4.00 -2.02 -16.85
C MET A 200 -4.57 -1.04 -15.82
N THR A 201 -5.49 -0.15 -16.22
CA THR A 201 -6.14 0.80 -15.29
C THR A 201 -7.65 0.68 -15.32
N TYR A 202 -8.23 0.23 -16.43
CA TYR A 202 -9.65 -0.07 -16.54
C TYR A 202 -9.91 -1.55 -16.73
N PHE A 203 -11.16 -1.93 -16.49
CA PHE A 203 -11.66 -3.23 -16.86
C PHE A 203 -11.84 -3.31 -18.38
N ALA A 204 -11.36 -4.38 -18.98
CA ALA A 204 -11.86 -4.85 -20.27
C ALA A 204 -13.07 -5.78 -20.02
N GLY A 205 -14.17 -5.58 -20.74
CA GLY A 205 -15.40 -6.39 -20.56
C GLY A 205 -16.24 -6.03 -19.32
N LYS A 206 -17.27 -6.84 -19.02
CA LYS A 206 -18.27 -6.63 -17.95
C LYS A 206 -18.55 -7.93 -17.17
N GLY A 207 -18.99 -7.79 -15.92
CA GLY A 207 -19.42 -8.94 -15.09
C GLY A 207 -18.30 -9.94 -14.82
N ALA A 208 -18.62 -11.23 -14.88
CA ALA A 208 -17.68 -12.33 -14.67
C ALA A 208 -16.54 -12.38 -15.71
N ASP A 209 -16.76 -11.82 -16.91
CA ASP A 209 -15.78 -11.78 -18.00
C ASP A 209 -14.87 -10.55 -17.92
N ALA A 210 -14.83 -9.88 -16.76
CA ALA A 210 -13.96 -8.76 -16.48
C ALA A 210 -12.48 -9.14 -16.58
N GLN A 211 -11.74 -8.46 -17.44
CA GLN A 211 -10.31 -8.66 -17.66
C GLN A 211 -9.52 -7.41 -17.28
N GLY A 212 -8.26 -7.59 -16.90
CA GLY A 212 -7.32 -6.52 -16.56
C GLY A 212 -6.78 -6.59 -15.14
N LEU A 213 -5.89 -5.65 -14.82
CA LEU A 213 -5.24 -5.53 -13.52
C LEU A 213 -6.27 -5.32 -12.39
N VAL A 214 -7.22 -4.40 -12.62
CA VAL A 214 -8.24 -4.04 -11.62
C VAL A 214 -9.09 -5.26 -11.20
N PRO A 215 -9.79 -5.98 -12.10
CA PRO A 215 -10.62 -7.11 -11.68
C PRO A 215 -9.84 -8.23 -11.02
N ILE A 216 -8.65 -8.60 -11.53
CA ILE A 216 -7.83 -9.65 -10.91
C ILE A 216 -7.44 -9.26 -9.48
N THR A 217 -6.98 -8.03 -9.30
CA THR A 217 -6.48 -7.56 -7.99
C THR A 217 -7.64 -7.41 -7.01
N MET A 218 -8.81 -6.91 -7.45
CA MET A 218 -10.01 -6.85 -6.62
C MET A 218 -10.46 -8.23 -6.17
N ALA A 219 -10.53 -9.21 -7.08
CA ALA A 219 -10.93 -10.57 -6.75
C ALA A 219 -9.96 -11.22 -5.75
N LEU A 220 -8.66 -11.00 -5.93
CA LEU A 220 -7.64 -11.52 -5.03
C LEU A 220 -7.70 -10.85 -3.65
N TYR A 221 -7.78 -9.52 -3.61
CA TYR A 221 -7.94 -8.77 -2.36
C TYR A 221 -9.16 -9.28 -1.58
N GLN A 222 -10.30 -9.45 -2.26
CA GLN A 222 -11.53 -9.95 -1.64
C GLN A 222 -11.35 -11.36 -1.08
N LYS A 223 -10.71 -12.26 -1.84
CA LYS A 223 -10.41 -13.62 -1.39
C LYS A 223 -9.55 -13.61 -0.13
N MET A 224 -8.48 -12.82 -0.11
CA MET A 224 -7.57 -12.72 1.03
C MET A 224 -8.24 -12.09 2.26
N LEU A 225 -9.09 -11.07 2.06
CA LEU A 225 -9.85 -10.44 3.13
C LEU A 225 -10.81 -11.44 3.80
N LEU A 226 -11.59 -12.19 3.01
CA LEU A 226 -12.55 -13.16 3.52
C LEU A 226 -11.85 -14.35 4.22
N ALA A 227 -10.68 -14.74 3.73
CA ALA A 227 -9.84 -15.77 4.34
C ALA A 227 -9.04 -15.27 5.56
N LYS A 228 -9.15 -13.99 5.93
CA LYS A 228 -8.39 -13.36 7.02
C LYS A 228 -6.86 -13.40 6.82
N GLU A 229 -6.42 -13.37 5.56
CA GLU A 229 -5.02 -13.48 5.15
C GLU A 229 -4.31 -12.12 5.05
N LEU A 230 -5.04 -11.00 4.99
CA LEU A 230 -4.42 -9.66 4.93
C LEU A 230 -3.77 -9.28 6.28
N PRO A 231 -2.82 -8.33 6.29
CA PRO A 231 -2.32 -7.73 7.53
C PRO A 231 -3.45 -7.13 8.37
N PHE A 232 -4.35 -6.36 7.74
CA PHE A 232 -5.52 -5.76 8.38
C PHE A 232 -6.81 -6.31 7.75
N ASN A 233 -7.64 -7.00 8.52
CA ASN A 233 -8.87 -7.65 8.00
C ASN A 233 -10.16 -6.96 8.43
N GLU A 234 -10.02 -5.86 9.14
CA GLU A 234 -11.07 -4.96 9.59
C GLU A 234 -10.48 -3.56 9.74
N TYR A 235 -11.35 -2.56 9.85
CA TYR A 235 -10.93 -1.19 10.06
C TYR A 235 -10.29 -1.08 11.47
N PRO A 236 -9.00 -0.70 11.59
CA PRO A 236 -8.26 -0.87 12.84
C PRO A 236 -8.45 0.25 13.87
N TYR A 237 -9.34 1.22 13.62
CA TYR A 237 -9.53 2.41 14.46
C TYR A 237 -10.99 2.67 14.86
#